data_AF-A0A4V1EA87-F1
#
_entry.id   AF-A0A4V1EA87-F1
#
_cell.length_a   1.000
_cell.length_b   1.000
_cell.length_c   1.000
_cell.angle_alpha   90.00
_cell.angle_beta   90.00
_cell.angle_gamma   90.00
#
_symmetry.space_group_name_H-M   'P 1'
#
loop_
_entity.id
_entity.type
_entity.pdbx_description
1 polymer ?
#
loop_
_entity_poly.entity_id
_entity_poly.type
_entity_poly.pdbx_seq_one_letter_code
_entity_poly.pdbx_strand_id
1 'polypeptide(L)'
;MPEEKYVAVVRQPAGASQHGEAAFFDVDNTLMKGASLFHVARKMHQRGAFTLPQAAGMAWKQFKFILRGENMDDVHAVRDSALTLAAGITVEDIKALGEEVFDEMIESRIWPGAKALAQQHLRVGRMVWLVTATPIEVATVISTRLGLTGALGTVGEIKDGAYTGRLVGDILHGQAKAVAVQGIADAEGLDLKRCWAYSDSHNDIPLLSMVGHPVAINPDARLRRHARENNWPVYDFRSGRRAATLGLKAATVGGAIYGLWRGFTRFRGPTV
;
A
#
# COMPACT_ATOMS: atom_id res chain seq x y z
N MET A 1 -24.87 3.04 12.18
CA MET A 1 -24.17 1.89 11.57
C MET A 1 -23.43 2.44 10.36
N PRO A 2 -22.11 2.38 10.31
CA PRO A 2 -21.42 2.56 9.05
C PRO A 2 -21.97 1.47 8.13
N GLU A 3 -22.39 1.82 6.93
CA GLU A 3 -22.96 0.82 6.03
C GLU A 3 -21.94 -0.32 5.89
N GLU A 4 -22.38 -1.57 6.10
CA GLU A 4 -21.58 -2.82 6.06
C GLU A 4 -20.81 -3.04 4.74
N LYS A 5 -20.86 -2.06 3.84
CA LYS A 5 -20.38 -2.03 2.47
C LYS A 5 -18.87 -2.03 2.31
N TYR A 6 -18.06 -1.90 3.37
CA TYR A 6 -16.61 -1.70 3.23
C TYR A 6 -15.75 -2.61 4.11
N VAL A 7 -16.34 -3.52 4.90
CA VAL A 7 -15.63 -4.16 6.01
C VAL A 7 -15.54 -5.67 5.83
N ALA A 8 -14.32 -6.20 5.87
CA ALA A 8 -14.08 -7.61 6.16
C ALA A 8 -13.25 -7.73 7.44
N VAL A 9 -13.84 -8.34 8.47
CA VAL A 9 -13.19 -8.55 9.77
C VAL A 9 -12.58 -9.95 9.81
N VAL A 10 -11.28 -10.04 10.06
CA VAL A 10 -10.60 -11.30 10.36
C VAL A 10 -10.53 -11.42 11.87
N ARG A 11 -11.53 -12.06 12.50
CA ARG A 11 -11.53 -12.20 13.96
C ARG A 11 -10.42 -13.15 14.43
N GLN A 12 -9.39 -12.63 15.07
CA GLN A 12 -8.49 -13.42 15.93
C GLN A 12 -9.04 -13.47 17.37
N PRO A 13 -8.73 -14.53 18.15
CA PRO A 13 -9.11 -14.60 19.55
C PRO A 13 -8.39 -13.50 20.34
N ALA A 14 -9.15 -12.76 21.15
CA ALA A 14 -8.68 -11.58 21.86
C ALA A 14 -7.65 -11.94 22.96
N GLY A 15 -6.38 -11.58 22.74
CA GLY A 15 -5.52 -11.16 23.84
C GLY A 15 -5.99 -9.80 24.35
N ALA A 16 -5.70 -9.46 25.61
CA ALA A 16 -6.16 -8.24 26.29
C ALA A 16 -5.99 -7.00 25.39
N SER A 17 -7.11 -6.52 24.83
CA SER A 17 -7.11 -5.40 23.91
C SER A 17 -6.92 -4.10 24.69
N GLN A 18 -6.09 -3.20 24.16
CA GLN A 18 -6.11 -1.81 24.58
C GLN A 18 -7.45 -1.23 24.11
N HIS A 19 -8.45 -1.23 25.00
CA HIS A 19 -9.79 -0.76 24.66
C HIS A 19 -9.72 0.67 24.09
N GLY A 20 -10.26 0.82 22.88
CA GLY A 20 -10.38 2.08 22.17
C GLY A 20 -9.18 2.49 21.30
N GLU A 21 -8.15 1.65 21.10
CA GLU A 21 -6.98 1.98 20.27
C GLU A 21 -6.87 1.09 19.03
N ALA A 22 -6.54 1.71 17.88
CA ALA A 22 -6.28 1.00 16.63
C ALA A 22 -5.21 1.68 15.77
N ALA A 23 -4.67 0.93 14.81
CA ALA A 23 -3.77 1.43 13.79
C ALA A 23 -4.31 1.11 12.38
N PHE A 24 -4.42 2.13 11.54
CA PHE A 24 -4.92 2.05 10.18
C PHE A 24 -3.76 2.20 9.19
N PHE A 25 -3.58 1.22 8.31
CA PHE A 25 -2.50 1.21 7.32
C PHE A 25 -3.06 1.27 5.92
N ASP A 26 -2.67 2.28 5.17
CA ASP A 26 -2.71 2.18 3.72
C ASP A 26 -1.78 1.06 3.21
N VAL A 27 -2.06 0.54 2.02
CA VAL A 27 -1.37 -0.62 1.46
C VAL A 27 -0.30 -0.20 0.44
N ASP A 28 -0.72 0.49 -0.62
CA ASP A 28 0.13 0.76 -1.78
C ASP A 28 1.16 1.83 -1.46
N ASN A 29 2.45 1.57 -1.73
CA ASN A 29 3.60 2.39 -1.30
C ASN A 29 3.77 2.63 0.21
N THR A 30 2.76 2.36 1.03
CA THR A 30 2.78 2.44 2.50
C THR A 30 3.24 1.14 3.15
N LEU A 31 2.43 0.08 3.07
CA LEU A 31 2.76 -1.24 3.61
C LEU A 31 3.68 -2.02 2.67
N MET A 32 3.45 -1.90 1.37
CA MET A 32 4.22 -2.57 0.33
C MET A 32 4.77 -1.59 -0.71
N LYS A 33 5.77 -2.01 -1.48
CA LYS A 33 6.29 -1.23 -2.59
C LYS A 33 5.42 -1.41 -3.84
N GLY A 34 4.95 -0.30 -4.42
CA GLY A 34 4.16 -0.31 -5.65
C GLY A 34 2.66 -0.49 -5.40
N ALA A 35 1.89 -0.58 -6.49
CA ALA A 35 0.44 -0.71 -6.47
C ALA A 35 0.00 -2.18 -6.49
N SER A 36 -0.74 -2.62 -5.48
CA SER A 36 -1.28 -3.97 -5.35
C SER A 36 -2.23 -4.32 -6.49
N LEU A 37 -3.11 -3.38 -6.90
CA LEU A 37 -4.06 -3.60 -8.00
C LEU A 37 -3.36 -3.88 -9.34
N PHE A 38 -2.19 -3.27 -9.58
CA PHE A 38 -1.39 -3.55 -10.78
C PHE A 38 -0.91 -5.02 -10.81
N HIS A 39 -0.56 -5.58 -9.65
CA HIS A 39 -0.12 -6.97 -9.55
C HIS A 39 -1.27 -7.95 -9.79
N VAL A 40 -2.44 -7.63 -9.25
CA VAL A 40 -3.69 -8.36 -9.53
C VAL A 40 -3.99 -8.33 -11.02
N ALA A 41 -4.05 -7.16 -11.64
CA ALA A 41 -4.32 -7.02 -13.08
C ALA A 41 -3.28 -7.76 -13.95
N ARG A 42 -1.99 -7.72 -13.57
CA ARG A 42 -0.92 -8.45 -14.27
C ARG A 42 -1.16 -9.96 -14.26
N LYS A 43 -1.54 -10.51 -13.10
CA LYS A 43 -1.80 -11.94 -12.94
C LYS A 43 -3.08 -12.37 -13.67
N MET A 44 -4.12 -11.54 -13.67
CA MET A 44 -5.33 -11.75 -14.48
C MET A 44 -5.02 -11.83 -15.97
N HIS A 45 -4.17 -10.92 -16.48
CA HIS A 45 -3.71 -10.99 -17.86
C HIS A 45 -2.91 -12.26 -18.15
N GLN A 46 -2.03 -12.71 -17.25
CA GLN A 46 -1.30 -13.98 -17.39
C GLN A 46 -2.22 -15.20 -17.46
N ARG A 47 -3.41 -15.13 -16.85
CA ARG A 47 -4.45 -16.16 -16.91
C ARG A 47 -5.40 -16.02 -18.12
N GLY A 48 -5.16 -15.05 -19.00
CA GLY A 48 -6.00 -14.82 -20.18
C GLY A 48 -7.35 -14.18 -19.86
N ALA A 49 -7.53 -13.58 -18.68
CA ALA A 49 -8.78 -12.91 -18.32
C ALA A 49 -9.05 -11.66 -19.19
N PHE A 50 -8.02 -11.12 -19.85
CA PHE A 50 -8.10 -9.96 -20.74
C PHE A 50 -7.32 -10.17 -22.04
N THR A 51 -7.78 -9.55 -23.12
CA THR A 51 -7.10 -9.57 -24.42
C THR A 51 -5.94 -8.56 -24.47
N LEU A 52 -4.91 -8.82 -25.29
CA LEU A 52 -3.74 -7.94 -25.49
C LEU A 52 -4.09 -6.45 -25.76
N PRO A 53 -5.14 -6.11 -26.53
CA PRO A 53 -5.56 -4.71 -26.70
C PRO A 53 -6.03 -4.04 -25.41
N GLN A 54 -6.71 -4.78 -24.53
CA GLN A 54 -7.18 -4.28 -23.22
C GLN A 54 -6.00 -4.05 -22.27
N ALA A 55 -5.00 -4.94 -22.28
CA ALA A 55 -3.78 -4.80 -21.49
C ALA A 55 -2.93 -3.59 -21.91
N ALA A 56 -2.80 -3.35 -23.22
CA ALA A 56 -2.09 -2.19 -23.75
C ALA A 56 -2.76 -0.85 -23.34
N GLY A 57 -4.10 -0.81 -23.34
CA GLY A 57 -4.87 0.35 -22.86
C GLY A 57 -4.64 0.64 -21.38
N MET A 58 -4.59 -0.40 -20.53
CA MET A 58 -4.29 -0.26 -19.10
C MET A 58 -2.85 0.21 -18.84
N ALA A 59 -1.87 -0.37 -19.55
CA ALA A 59 -0.47 0.04 -19.44
C ALA A 59 -0.27 1.52 -19.86
N TRP A 60 -0.98 1.96 -20.90
CA TRP A 60 -0.95 3.36 -21.34
C TRP A 60 -1.57 4.32 -20.31
N LYS A 61 -2.68 3.92 -19.67
CA LYS A 61 -3.31 4.69 -18.58
C LYS A 61 -2.40 4.78 -17.36
N GLN A 62 -1.74 3.69 -16.96
CA GLN A 62 -0.76 3.68 -15.88
C GLN A 62 0.45 4.56 -16.19
N PHE A 63 0.95 4.52 -17.42
CA PHE A 63 2.05 5.37 -17.88
C PHE A 63 1.67 6.86 -17.82
N LYS A 64 0.44 7.21 -18.22
CA LYS A 64 -0.11 8.57 -18.05
C LYS A 64 -0.23 8.98 -16.58
N PHE A 65 -0.72 8.09 -15.71
CA PHE A 65 -0.85 8.34 -14.27
C PHE A 65 0.51 8.69 -13.63
N ILE A 66 1.55 7.92 -13.97
CA ILE A 66 2.93 8.16 -13.49
C ILE A 66 3.47 9.50 -14.02
N LEU A 67 3.11 9.89 -15.25
CA LEU A 67 3.60 11.12 -15.89
C LEU A 67 2.88 12.40 -15.42
N ARG A 68 1.57 12.35 -15.18
CA ARG A 68 0.73 13.54 -14.96
C ARG A 68 0.36 13.80 -13.49
N GLY A 69 0.40 12.78 -12.63
CA GLY A 69 -0.24 12.85 -11.31
C GLY A 69 -1.78 12.83 -11.41
N GLU A 70 -2.46 12.58 -10.29
CA GLU A 70 -3.91 12.35 -10.23
C GLU A 70 -4.77 13.56 -10.62
N ASN A 71 -5.65 13.38 -11.61
CA ASN A 71 -6.83 14.21 -11.87
C ASN A 71 -8.09 13.36 -11.64
N MET A 72 -9.15 13.94 -11.07
CA MET A 72 -10.37 13.21 -10.72
C MET A 72 -11.07 12.56 -11.94
N ASP A 73 -11.05 13.23 -13.10
CA ASP A 73 -11.60 12.68 -14.34
C ASP A 73 -10.85 11.42 -14.83
N ASP A 74 -9.53 11.38 -14.63
CA ASP A 74 -8.70 10.21 -14.96
C ASP A 74 -8.99 9.05 -14.00
N VAL A 75 -9.28 9.31 -12.72
CA VAL A 75 -9.62 8.29 -11.72
C VAL A 75 -10.96 7.62 -12.05
N HIS A 76 -11.99 8.38 -12.41
CA HIS A 76 -13.27 7.82 -12.83
C HIS A 76 -13.17 7.00 -14.13
N ALA A 77 -12.41 7.48 -15.12
CA ALA A 77 -12.21 6.75 -16.38
C ALA A 77 -11.33 5.48 -16.23
N VAL A 78 -10.39 5.47 -15.28
CA VAL A 78 -9.61 4.27 -14.93
C VAL A 78 -10.49 3.28 -14.16
N ARG A 79 -11.28 3.78 -13.20
CA ARG A 79 -12.26 3.01 -12.42
C ARG A 79 -13.23 2.27 -13.32
N ASP A 80 -13.94 2.99 -14.18
CA ASP A 80 -15.02 2.41 -14.98
C ASP A 80 -14.48 1.35 -15.95
N SER A 81 -13.25 1.55 -16.45
CA SER A 81 -12.55 0.53 -17.24
C SER A 81 -12.17 -0.69 -16.40
N ALA A 82 -11.62 -0.52 -15.21
CA ALA A 82 -11.25 -1.63 -14.33
C ALA A 82 -12.48 -2.45 -13.89
N LEU A 83 -13.60 -1.78 -13.62
CA LEU A 83 -14.86 -2.43 -13.26
C LEU A 83 -15.48 -3.18 -14.43
N THR A 84 -15.49 -2.59 -15.63
CA THR A 84 -15.95 -3.28 -16.85
C THR A 84 -15.15 -4.55 -17.10
N LEU A 85 -13.84 -4.51 -16.85
CA LEU A 85 -12.95 -5.66 -16.95
C LEU A 85 -13.22 -6.70 -15.85
N ALA A 86 -13.60 -6.28 -14.64
CA ALA A 86 -13.94 -7.20 -13.57
C ALA A 86 -15.29 -7.91 -13.77
N ALA A 87 -16.17 -7.42 -14.65
CA ALA A 87 -17.49 -7.99 -14.85
C ALA A 87 -17.44 -9.47 -15.30
N GLY A 88 -18.21 -10.32 -14.61
CA GLY A 88 -18.29 -11.76 -14.87
C GLY A 88 -17.21 -12.60 -14.17
N ILE A 89 -16.25 -11.98 -13.49
CA ILE A 89 -15.26 -12.70 -12.69
C ILE A 89 -15.91 -13.12 -11.38
N THR A 90 -15.67 -14.36 -10.94
CA THR A 90 -16.23 -14.86 -9.68
C THR A 90 -15.47 -14.32 -8.47
N VAL A 91 -16.16 -14.20 -7.34
CA VAL A 91 -15.54 -13.79 -6.07
C VAL A 91 -14.48 -14.82 -5.64
N GLU A 92 -14.75 -16.10 -5.86
CA GLU A 92 -13.83 -17.21 -5.62
C GLU A 92 -12.55 -17.06 -6.44
N ASP A 93 -12.66 -16.71 -7.73
CA ASP A 93 -11.49 -16.49 -8.60
C ASP A 93 -10.66 -15.30 -8.13
N ILE A 94 -11.28 -14.19 -7.72
CA ILE A 94 -10.55 -13.04 -7.17
C ILE A 94 -9.86 -13.38 -5.85
N LYS A 95 -10.49 -14.18 -4.98
CA LYS A 95 -9.85 -14.64 -3.73
C LYS A 95 -8.65 -15.55 -4.02
N ALA A 96 -8.81 -16.55 -4.89
CA ALA A 96 -7.73 -17.44 -5.29
C ALA A 96 -6.58 -16.68 -5.96
N LEU A 97 -6.92 -15.73 -6.83
CA LEU A 97 -5.97 -14.81 -7.43
C LEU A 97 -5.27 -13.95 -6.37
N GLY A 98 -5.99 -13.47 -5.36
CA GLY A 98 -5.45 -12.72 -4.24
C GLY A 98 -4.37 -13.49 -3.49
N GLU A 99 -4.60 -14.77 -3.19
CA GLU A 99 -3.62 -15.66 -2.54
C GLU A 99 -2.34 -15.80 -3.39
N GLU A 100 -2.49 -16.06 -4.69
CA GLU A 100 -1.34 -16.20 -5.59
C GLU A 100 -0.58 -14.90 -5.77
N VAL A 101 -1.29 -13.78 -5.93
CA VAL A 101 -0.68 -12.45 -6.03
C VAL A 101 0.04 -12.13 -4.73
N PHE A 102 -0.49 -12.56 -3.59
CA PHE A 102 0.19 -12.40 -2.31
C PHE A 102 1.54 -13.11 -2.31
N ASP A 103 1.52 -14.43 -2.55
CA ASP A 103 2.70 -15.28 -2.47
C ASP A 103 3.76 -14.91 -3.52
N GLU A 104 3.36 -14.65 -4.76
CA GLU A 104 4.30 -14.39 -5.85
C GLU A 104 4.77 -12.93 -5.93
N MET A 105 3.96 -11.97 -5.44
CA MET A 105 4.18 -10.56 -5.75
C MET A 105 4.15 -9.63 -4.54
N ILE A 106 3.23 -9.81 -3.59
CA ILE A 106 3.09 -8.86 -2.49
C ILE A 106 4.12 -9.14 -1.40
N GLU A 107 4.31 -10.39 -0.98
CA GLU A 107 5.13 -10.73 0.20
C GLU A 107 6.55 -10.15 0.10
N SER A 108 7.24 -10.37 -1.03
CA SER A 108 8.60 -9.87 -1.28
C SER A 108 8.71 -8.35 -1.39
N ARG A 109 7.57 -7.64 -1.50
CA ARG A 109 7.49 -6.17 -1.64
C ARG A 109 7.05 -5.46 -0.38
N ILE A 110 6.64 -6.18 0.67
CA ILE A 110 6.28 -5.59 1.95
C ILE A 110 7.51 -4.89 2.54
N TRP A 111 7.35 -3.63 2.96
CA TRP A 111 8.43 -2.91 3.63
C TRP A 111 8.66 -3.54 5.01
N PRO A 112 9.89 -4.03 5.31
CA PRO A 112 10.15 -4.64 6.61
C PRO A 112 9.84 -3.69 7.78
N GLY A 113 10.09 -2.38 7.59
CA GLY A 113 9.74 -1.35 8.57
C GLY A 113 8.24 -1.18 8.78
N ALA A 114 7.43 -1.18 7.71
CA ALA A 114 5.97 -1.10 7.83
C ALA A 114 5.38 -2.35 8.49
N LYS A 115 5.87 -3.54 8.12
CA LYS A 115 5.51 -4.80 8.78
C LYS A 115 5.85 -4.76 10.27
N ALA A 116 7.04 -4.26 10.63
CA ALA A 116 7.45 -4.15 12.03
C ALA A 116 6.54 -3.21 12.85
N LEU A 117 6.11 -2.08 12.26
CA LEU A 117 5.14 -1.16 12.88
C LEU A 117 3.79 -1.84 13.13
N ALA A 118 3.23 -2.52 12.13
CA ALA A 118 1.97 -3.25 12.28
C ALA A 118 2.07 -4.32 13.39
N GLN A 119 3.16 -5.10 13.39
CA GLN A 119 3.40 -6.13 14.41
C GLN A 119 3.62 -5.53 15.80
N GLN A 120 4.18 -4.33 15.92
CA GLN A 120 4.32 -3.63 17.19
C GLN A 120 2.96 -3.27 17.79
N HIS A 121 2.03 -2.77 16.97
CA HIS A 121 0.66 -2.48 17.43
C HIS A 121 -0.06 -3.73 17.92
N LEU A 122 0.04 -4.84 17.18
CA LEU A 122 -0.52 -6.12 17.60
C LEU A 122 0.07 -6.58 18.94
N ARG A 123 1.40 -6.50 19.11
CA ARG A 123 2.07 -6.91 20.37
C ARG A 123 1.62 -6.14 21.60
N VAL A 124 1.16 -4.90 21.44
CA VAL A 124 0.64 -4.08 22.55
C VAL A 124 -0.88 -4.14 22.67
N GLY A 125 -1.53 -5.07 21.95
CA GLY A 125 -2.97 -5.33 22.07
C GLY A 125 -3.87 -4.37 21.29
N ARG A 126 -3.34 -3.67 20.28
CA ARG A 126 -4.15 -2.79 19.41
C ARG A 126 -4.74 -3.54 18.24
N MET A 127 -5.90 -3.08 17.78
CA MET A 127 -6.45 -3.51 16.50
C MET A 127 -5.61 -2.93 15.36
N VAL A 128 -5.40 -3.71 14.30
CA VAL A 128 -4.65 -3.27 13.12
C VAL A 128 -5.47 -3.55 11.87
N TRP A 129 -5.80 -2.49 11.14
CA TRP A 129 -6.67 -2.53 9.97
C TRP A 129 -5.91 -2.07 8.72
N LEU A 130 -6.14 -2.74 7.60
CA LEU A 130 -5.79 -2.21 6.28
C LEU A 130 -6.88 -1.26 5.78
N VAL A 131 -6.51 -0.19 5.07
CA VAL A 131 -7.45 0.76 4.48
C VAL A 131 -6.98 1.13 3.07
N THR A 132 -7.58 0.54 2.05
CA THR A 132 -7.06 0.59 0.67
C THR A 132 -8.14 0.77 -0.38
N ALA A 133 -7.78 1.37 -1.52
CA ALA A 133 -8.64 1.44 -2.70
C ALA A 133 -8.73 0.10 -3.45
N THR A 134 -7.88 -0.88 -3.13
CA THR A 134 -7.90 -2.23 -3.71
C THR A 134 -9.20 -2.98 -3.32
N PRO A 135 -9.70 -3.92 -4.15
CA PRO A 135 -10.85 -4.75 -3.80
C PRO A 135 -10.73 -5.41 -2.43
N ILE A 136 -11.84 -5.43 -1.69
CA ILE A 136 -11.88 -5.96 -0.32
C ILE A 136 -11.38 -7.40 -0.21
N GLU A 137 -11.61 -8.23 -1.23
CA GLU A 137 -11.19 -9.63 -1.28
C GLU A 137 -9.67 -9.75 -1.20
N VAL A 138 -8.94 -8.95 -1.98
CA VAL A 138 -7.47 -8.92 -1.98
C VAL A 138 -6.96 -8.32 -0.68
N ALA A 139 -7.59 -7.25 -0.19
CA ALA A 139 -7.23 -6.64 1.10
C ALA A 139 -7.42 -7.63 2.27
N THR A 140 -8.47 -8.47 2.21
CA THR A 140 -8.76 -9.52 3.19
C THR A 140 -7.66 -10.58 3.18
N VAL A 141 -7.22 -11.05 2.00
CA VAL A 141 -6.08 -11.97 1.88
C VAL A 141 -4.84 -11.38 2.55
N ILE A 142 -4.47 -10.13 2.19
CA ILE A 142 -3.29 -9.48 2.76
C ILE A 142 -3.39 -9.38 4.29
N SER A 143 -4.54 -8.94 4.82
CA SER A 143 -4.74 -8.81 6.27
C SER A 143 -4.66 -10.15 7.00
N THR A 144 -5.23 -11.21 6.42
CA THR A 144 -5.21 -12.58 6.97
C THR A 144 -3.79 -13.12 7.00
N ARG A 145 -3.06 -13.04 5.89
CA ARG A 145 -1.68 -13.54 5.76
C ARG A 145 -0.70 -12.80 6.67
N LEU A 146 -0.98 -11.54 7.01
CA LEU A 146 -0.18 -10.73 7.92
C LEU A 146 -0.63 -10.83 9.39
N GLY A 147 -1.71 -11.57 9.68
CA GLY A 147 -2.27 -11.71 11.02
C GLY A 147 -2.79 -10.40 11.60
N LEU A 148 -3.34 -9.52 10.75
CA LEU A 148 -3.95 -8.26 11.16
C LEU A 148 -5.40 -8.49 11.62
N THR A 149 -6.04 -7.46 12.16
CA THR A 149 -7.44 -7.52 12.64
C THR A 149 -8.45 -7.54 11.50
N GLY A 150 -8.16 -6.86 10.39
CA GLY A 150 -9.06 -6.88 9.23
C GLY A 150 -8.65 -5.89 8.15
N ALA A 151 -9.55 -5.70 7.21
CA ALA A 151 -9.34 -4.80 6.08
C ALA A 151 -10.59 -4.02 5.71
N LEU A 152 -10.35 -2.81 5.24
CA LEU A 152 -11.28 -1.97 4.50
C LEU A 152 -10.78 -1.84 3.07
N GLY A 153 -11.68 -2.09 2.12
CA GLY A 153 -11.37 -2.12 0.70
C GLY A 153 -12.53 -1.59 -0.14
N THR A 154 -12.27 -1.35 -1.42
CA THR A 154 -13.33 -1.02 -2.37
C THR A 154 -14.21 -2.25 -2.60
N VAL A 155 -15.53 -2.06 -2.63
CA VAL A 155 -16.48 -3.18 -2.77
C VAL A 155 -17.18 -3.11 -4.12
N GLY A 156 -16.97 -4.15 -4.92
CA GLY A 156 -17.70 -4.37 -6.16
C GLY A 156 -19.09 -4.92 -5.88
N GLU A 157 -20.07 -4.55 -6.70
CA GLU A 157 -21.38 -5.17 -6.67
C GLU A 157 -21.29 -6.59 -7.22
N ILE A 158 -21.83 -7.53 -6.45
CA ILE A 158 -21.79 -8.96 -6.73
C ILE A 158 -23.22 -9.45 -6.93
N LYS A 159 -23.43 -10.23 -7.99
CA LYS A 159 -24.68 -10.95 -8.25
C LYS A 159 -24.36 -12.37 -8.68
N ASP A 160 -25.06 -13.34 -8.12
CA ASP A 160 -24.90 -14.77 -8.45
C ASP A 160 -23.42 -15.25 -8.33
N GLY A 161 -22.69 -14.71 -7.34
CA GLY A 161 -21.29 -15.05 -7.08
C GLY A 161 -20.25 -14.35 -7.97
N ALA A 162 -20.66 -13.48 -8.90
CA ALA A 162 -19.77 -12.78 -9.82
C ALA A 162 -19.91 -11.25 -9.76
N TYR A 163 -18.83 -10.53 -10.09
CA TYR A 163 -18.87 -9.07 -10.19
C TYR A 163 -19.77 -8.62 -11.34
N THR A 164 -20.58 -7.60 -11.10
CA THR A 164 -21.46 -7.00 -12.12
C THR A 164 -20.76 -5.94 -12.97
N GLY A 165 -19.54 -5.53 -12.56
CA GLY A 165 -18.83 -4.38 -13.11
C GLY A 165 -19.33 -3.03 -12.59
N ARG A 166 -20.04 -3.03 -11.45
CA ARG A 166 -20.39 -1.82 -10.68
C ARG A 166 -19.77 -1.88 -9.29
N LEU A 167 -19.77 -0.75 -8.59
CA LEU A 167 -19.38 -0.67 -7.18
C LEU A 167 -20.59 -0.60 -6.28
N VAL A 168 -20.42 -1.11 -5.06
CA VAL A 168 -21.28 -0.78 -3.93
C VAL A 168 -20.72 0.50 -3.30
N GLY A 169 -21.33 1.64 -3.62
CA GLY A 169 -20.82 2.95 -3.23
C GLY A 169 -19.61 3.39 -4.07
N ASP A 170 -18.72 4.18 -3.47
CA ASP A 170 -17.54 4.72 -4.14
C ASP A 170 -16.25 3.92 -3.83
N ILE A 171 -15.20 4.17 -4.63
CA ILE A 171 -13.84 3.69 -4.33
C ILE A 171 -13.43 4.17 -2.95
N LEU A 172 -12.80 3.29 -2.17
CA LEU A 172 -12.26 3.63 -0.87
C LEU A 172 -10.94 4.44 -0.98
N HIS A 173 -11.07 5.69 -1.42
CA HIS A 173 -9.96 6.61 -1.68
C HIS A 173 -10.21 8.00 -1.05
N GLY A 174 -9.13 8.61 -0.56
CA GLY A 174 -9.16 9.96 0.03
C GLY A 174 -10.22 10.11 1.12
N GLN A 175 -11.18 11.01 0.92
CA GLN A 175 -12.24 11.27 1.90
C GLN A 175 -13.05 10.01 2.26
N ALA A 176 -13.26 9.10 1.32
CA ALA A 176 -13.99 7.86 1.58
C ALA A 176 -13.26 6.97 2.61
N LYS A 177 -11.92 6.99 2.64
CA LYS A 177 -11.14 6.29 3.67
C LYS A 177 -11.42 6.86 5.07
N ALA A 178 -11.48 8.18 5.19
CA ALA A 178 -11.78 8.83 6.48
C ALA A 178 -13.20 8.44 6.97
N VAL A 179 -14.19 8.47 6.07
CA VAL A 179 -15.57 8.04 6.41
C VAL A 179 -15.62 6.58 6.85
N ALA A 180 -14.95 5.67 6.14
CA ALA A 180 -14.96 4.25 6.50
C ALA A 180 -14.23 3.99 7.83
N VAL A 181 -13.13 4.71 8.11
CA VAL A 181 -12.41 4.61 9.39
C VAL A 181 -13.21 5.17 10.55
N GLN A 182 -13.92 6.29 10.36
CA GLN A 182 -14.90 6.75 11.35
C GLN A 182 -15.94 5.67 11.63
N GLY A 183 -16.38 4.99 10.57
CA GLY A 183 -17.29 3.89 10.69
C GLY A 183 -16.79 2.75 11.58
N ILE A 184 -15.58 2.28 11.33
CA ILE A 184 -14.93 1.28 12.18
C ILE A 184 -14.75 1.78 13.62
N ALA A 185 -14.42 3.06 13.80
CA ALA A 185 -14.29 3.63 15.13
C ALA A 185 -15.61 3.57 15.91
N ASP A 186 -16.72 3.91 15.28
CA ASP A 186 -18.04 3.84 15.93
C ASP A 186 -18.44 2.40 16.25
N ALA A 187 -18.15 1.45 15.35
CA ALA A 187 -18.53 0.04 15.51
C ALA A 187 -17.71 -0.69 16.59
N GLU A 188 -16.41 -0.37 16.69
CA GLU A 188 -15.46 -1.04 17.58
C GLU A 188 -15.21 -0.23 18.87
N GLY A 189 -15.87 0.92 19.04
CA GLY A 189 -15.71 1.80 20.20
C GLY A 189 -14.30 2.41 20.30
N LEU A 190 -13.72 2.81 19.17
CA LEU A 190 -12.38 3.39 19.10
C LEU A 190 -12.40 4.89 19.40
N ASP A 191 -11.43 5.33 20.20
CA ASP A 191 -11.12 6.75 20.33
C ASP A 191 -10.05 7.10 19.30
N LEU A 192 -10.45 7.75 18.20
CA LEU A 192 -9.54 8.12 17.11
C LEU A 192 -8.38 9.01 17.59
N LYS A 193 -8.52 9.76 18.68
CA LYS A 193 -7.41 10.55 19.27
C LYS A 193 -6.33 9.67 19.90
N ARG A 194 -6.60 8.39 20.12
CA ARG A 194 -5.66 7.37 20.56
C ARG A 194 -5.32 6.37 19.46
N CYS A 195 -5.69 6.66 18.21
CA CYS A 195 -5.41 5.81 17.06
C CYS A 195 -4.25 6.32 16.21
N TRP A 196 -3.70 5.43 15.39
CA TRP A 196 -2.66 5.71 14.41
C TRP A 196 -3.19 5.56 12.99
N ALA A 197 -2.67 6.36 12.06
CA ALA A 197 -2.89 6.18 10.64
C ALA A 197 -1.58 6.36 9.87
N TYR A 198 -1.35 5.49 8.89
CA TYR A 198 -0.14 5.43 8.08
C TYR A 198 -0.50 5.52 6.60
N SER A 199 0.10 6.47 5.86
CA SER A 199 -0.09 6.60 4.42
C SER A 199 1.07 7.31 3.73
N ASP A 200 1.23 7.11 2.42
CA ASP A 200 2.20 7.79 1.55
C ASP A 200 1.59 8.94 0.71
N SER A 201 0.27 8.98 0.59
CA SER A 201 -0.42 9.88 -0.33
C SER A 201 -1.06 11.08 0.36
N HIS A 202 -0.97 12.25 -0.28
CA HIS A 202 -1.68 13.44 0.16
C HIS A 202 -3.21 13.30 0.13
N ASN A 203 -3.76 12.36 -0.63
CA ASN A 203 -5.20 12.13 -0.64
C ASN A 203 -5.71 11.63 0.70
N ASP A 204 -4.85 10.97 1.48
CA ASP A 204 -5.20 10.42 2.79
C ASP A 204 -5.02 11.45 3.91
N ILE A 205 -4.71 12.72 3.61
CA ILE A 205 -4.68 13.80 4.61
C ILE A 205 -5.97 13.88 5.46
N PRO A 206 -7.19 13.73 4.91
CA PRO A 206 -8.40 13.72 5.73
C PRO A 206 -8.43 12.58 6.76
N LEU A 207 -7.96 11.38 6.39
CA LEU A 207 -7.82 10.25 7.31
C LEU A 207 -6.71 10.52 8.33
N LEU A 208 -5.54 10.96 7.89
CA LEU A 208 -4.42 11.25 8.79
C LEU A 208 -4.79 12.35 9.81
N SER A 209 -5.53 13.36 9.38
CA SER A 209 -5.96 14.48 10.23
C SER A 209 -6.99 14.10 11.29
N MET A 210 -7.66 12.95 11.16
CA MET A 210 -8.71 12.54 12.10
C MET A 210 -8.19 11.77 13.31
N VAL A 211 -6.98 11.21 13.21
CA VAL A 211 -6.37 10.40 14.27
C VAL A 211 -5.42 11.22 15.13
N GLY A 212 -5.17 10.77 16.36
CA GLY A 212 -4.21 11.43 17.25
C GLY A 212 -2.74 11.20 16.88
N HIS A 213 -2.46 10.13 16.11
CA HIS A 213 -1.11 9.75 15.75
C HIS A 213 -0.94 9.52 14.23
N PRO A 214 -1.00 10.58 13.40
CA PRO A 214 -0.72 10.49 11.97
C PRO A 214 0.75 10.22 11.69
N VAL A 215 1.04 9.36 10.72
CA VAL A 215 2.41 9.04 10.31
C VAL A 215 2.49 8.96 8.78
N ALA A 216 3.37 9.77 8.20
CA ALA A 216 3.64 9.73 6.77
C ALA A 216 4.72 8.68 6.45
N ILE A 217 4.38 7.69 5.63
CA ILE A 217 5.30 6.63 5.20
C ILE A 217 5.65 6.84 3.73
N ASN A 218 6.93 6.89 3.38
CA ASN A 218 7.40 7.09 2.00
C ASN A 218 6.71 8.25 1.25
N PRO A 219 6.39 9.40 1.90
CA PRO A 219 5.36 10.31 1.38
C PRO A 219 5.72 10.90 0.02
N ASP A 220 4.67 11.15 -0.75
CA ASP A 220 4.69 12.03 -1.92
C ASP A 220 5.10 13.46 -1.54
N ALA A 221 5.34 14.31 -2.54
CA ALA A 221 5.82 15.67 -2.30
C ALA A 221 4.81 16.56 -1.54
N ARG A 222 3.50 16.35 -1.75
CA ARG A 222 2.43 17.12 -1.12
C ARG A 222 2.24 16.69 0.33
N LEU A 223 2.14 15.39 0.60
CA LEU A 223 2.05 14.85 1.96
C LEU A 223 3.31 15.17 2.75
N ARG A 224 4.50 15.10 2.15
CA ARG A 224 5.75 15.47 2.83
C ARG A 224 5.76 16.92 3.29
N ARG A 225 5.26 17.83 2.46
CA ARG A 225 5.14 19.25 2.82
C ARG A 225 4.14 19.42 3.96
N HIS A 226 2.95 18.85 3.82
CA HIS A 226 1.91 18.91 4.85
C HIS A 226 2.37 18.32 6.19
N ALA A 227 3.07 17.18 6.17
CA ALA A 227 3.63 16.55 7.35
C ALA A 227 4.66 17.45 8.05
N ARG A 228 5.49 18.18 7.30
CA ARG A 228 6.44 19.15 7.88
C ARG A 228 5.72 20.33 8.52
N GLU A 229 4.70 20.87 7.86
CA GLU A 229 3.91 22.00 8.35
C GLU A 229 3.15 21.64 9.64
N ASN A 230 2.71 20.39 9.78
CA ASN A 230 1.92 19.90 10.91
C ASN A 230 2.73 19.05 11.90
N ASN A 231 4.06 19.00 11.77
CA ASN A 231 4.96 18.21 12.60
C ASN A 231 4.61 16.71 12.68
N TRP A 232 4.06 16.13 11.61
CA TRP A 232 3.79 14.70 11.53
C TRP A 232 5.09 13.90 11.34
N PRO A 233 5.28 12.78 12.07
CA PRO A 233 6.37 11.85 11.83
C PRO A 233 6.44 11.38 10.38
N VAL A 234 7.66 11.31 9.84
CA VAL A 234 7.93 10.81 8.48
C VAL A 234 8.92 9.66 8.54
N TYR A 235 8.54 8.50 8.00
CA TYR A 235 9.47 7.39 7.75
C TYR A 235 9.67 7.19 6.25
N ASP A 236 10.91 7.11 5.77
CA ASP A 236 11.22 6.87 4.36
C ASP A 236 12.04 5.60 4.17
N PHE A 237 11.34 4.48 4.01
CA PHE A 237 11.91 3.14 3.85
C PHE A 237 12.59 2.91 2.49
N ARG A 238 12.42 3.84 1.54
CA ARG A 238 13.15 3.81 0.25
C ARG A 238 14.64 4.09 0.44
N SER A 239 15.00 4.79 1.52
CA SER A 239 16.33 5.38 1.75
C SER A 239 17.41 4.34 2.04
N GLY A 240 17.06 3.16 2.55
CA GLY A 240 18.02 2.08 2.83
C GLY A 240 18.84 1.65 1.61
N ARG A 241 18.28 1.75 0.39
CA ARG A 241 19.03 1.50 -0.86
C ARG A 241 19.93 2.65 -1.28
N ARG A 242 19.56 3.92 -1.04
CA ARG A 242 20.38 5.06 -1.45
C ARG A 242 21.71 5.10 -0.71
N ALA A 243 21.70 4.81 0.59
CA ALA A 243 22.91 4.69 1.39
C ALA A 243 23.82 3.54 0.90
N ALA A 244 23.24 2.36 0.62
CA ALA A 244 23.99 1.21 0.12
C ALA A 244 24.59 1.44 -1.28
N THR A 245 23.84 2.05 -2.21
CA THR A 245 24.34 2.37 -3.56
C THR A 245 25.41 3.47 -3.54
N LEU A 246 25.26 4.49 -2.70
CA LEU A 246 26.30 5.52 -2.51
C LEU A 246 27.57 4.92 -1.87
N GLY A 247 27.41 4.05 -0.86
CA GLY A 247 28.53 3.34 -0.23
C GLY A 247 29.29 2.44 -1.22
N LEU A 248 28.58 1.70 -2.07
CA LEU A 248 29.19 0.87 -3.12
C LEU A 248 29.95 1.73 -4.15
N LYS A 249 29.34 2.82 -4.64
CA LYS A 249 30.01 3.74 -5.57
C LYS A 249 31.25 4.40 -4.95
N ALA A 250 31.16 4.84 -3.69
CA ALA A 250 32.30 5.40 -2.97
C ALA A 250 33.42 4.38 -2.78
N ALA A 251 33.10 3.14 -2.43
CA ALA A 251 34.07 2.04 -2.34
C ALA A 251 34.71 1.71 -3.69
N THR A 252 33.97 1.81 -4.80
CA THR A 252 34.51 1.56 -6.15
C THR A 252 35.49 2.67 -6.57
N VAL A 253 35.14 3.93 -6.29
CA VAL A 253 36.02 5.09 -6.54
C VAL A 253 37.26 5.06 -5.65
N GLY A 254 37.11 4.78 -4.35
CA GLY A 254 38.23 4.62 -3.43
C GLY A 254 39.15 3.46 -3.80
N GLY A 255 38.59 2.33 -4.23
CA GLY A 255 39.34 1.18 -4.75
C GLY A 255 40.12 1.49 -6.03
N ALA A 256 39.53 2.26 -6.96
CA ALA A 256 40.20 2.69 -8.18
C ALA A 256 41.36 3.66 -7.91
N ILE A 257 41.18 4.62 -7.00
CA ILE A 257 42.24 5.56 -6.59
C ILE A 257 43.38 4.82 -5.89
N TYR A 258 43.06 3.91 -4.96
CA TYR A 258 44.07 3.09 -4.28
C TYR A 258 44.84 2.18 -5.26
N GLY A 259 44.13 1.57 -6.21
CA GLY A 259 44.74 0.75 -7.26
C GLY A 259 45.69 1.54 -8.16
N LEU A 260 45.31 2.75 -8.57
CA LEU A 260 46.16 3.66 -9.36
C LEU A 260 47.38 4.14 -8.56
N TRP A 261 47.21 4.51 -7.29
CA TRP A 261 48.31 4.92 -6.41
C TRP A 261 49.34 3.80 -6.21
N ARG A 262 48.87 2.57 -5.90
CA ARG A 262 49.76 1.41 -5.79
C ARG A 262 50.45 1.06 -7.11
N GLY A 263 49.73 1.14 -8.24
CA GLY A 263 50.29 0.94 -9.57
C GLY A 263 51.43 1.92 -9.86
N PHE A 264 51.27 3.19 -9.49
CA PHE A 264 52.28 4.24 -9.68
C PHE A 264 53.52 4.05 -8.78
N THR A 265 53.33 3.60 -7.53
CA THR A 265 54.46 3.32 -6.61
C THR A 265 55.30 2.12 -7.03
N ARG A 266 54.77 1.21 -7.86
CA ARG A 266 55.49 0.03 -8.35
C ARG A 266 56.45 0.33 -9.52
N PHE A 267 56.37 1.52 -10.11
CA PHE A 267 57.24 1.98 -11.21
C PHE A 267 58.41 2.88 -10.78
N ARG A 268 58.52 3.23 -9.50
CA ARG A 268 59.72 3.89 -8.95
C ARG A 268 60.56 2.87 -8.21
N GLY A 269 61.46 2.21 -8.95
CA GLY A 269 62.58 1.48 -8.35
C GLY A 269 63.52 2.43 -7.60
N PRO A 270 64.29 1.95 -6.62
CA PRO A 270 65.19 2.79 -5.84
C PRO A 270 66.30 3.32 -6.75
N THR A 271 66.44 4.64 -6.81
CA THR A 271 67.62 5.30 -7.37
C THR A 271 68.79 5.03 -6.43
N VAL A 272 69.74 4.22 -6.90
CA VAL A 272 71.12 4.14 -6.38
C VAL A 272 71.88 5.37 -6.84
#